data_AF-A0A8H5GDI0-F1
#
_entry.id   AF-A0A8H5GDI0-F1
#
_cell.length_a   1.000
_cell.length_b   1.000
_cell.length_c   1.000
_cell.angle_alpha   90.00
_cell.angle_beta   90.00
_cell.angle_gamma   90.00
#
_symmetry.space_group_name_H-M   'P 1'
#
loop_
_entity.id
_entity.type
_entity.pdbx_description
1 polymer ?
#
loop_
_entity_poly.entity_id
_entity_poly.type
_entity_poly.pdbx_seq_one_letter_code
_entity_poly.pdbx_strand_id
1 'polypeptide(L)'
;MIRLSAEENILVAQLIAGVTFKNKFGRKKDSISTEDALNLFQGAKLPDEVLLYIFSIADKEEEGYLDREDLGVVVRLIGWAQIGVQVSWAWVHRCMCLCVHEA
;
A
#
# COMPACT_ATOMS: atom_id res chain seq x y z
N MET A 1 10.75 -7.34 -7.44
CA MET A 1 9.37 -7.80 -7.70
C MET A 1 8.84 -8.44 -6.44
N ILE A 2 7.92 -7.77 -5.76
CA ILE A 2 7.27 -8.28 -4.56
C ILE A 2 6.27 -9.35 -5.02
N ARG A 3 6.21 -10.51 -4.35
CA ARG A 3 5.09 -11.44 -4.56
C ARG A 3 3.99 -11.10 -3.57
N LEU A 4 2.87 -10.64 -4.12
CA LEU A 4 1.63 -10.43 -3.38
C LEU A 4 0.92 -11.76 -3.20
N SER A 5 0.38 -12.00 -2.01
CA SER A 5 -0.56 -13.09 -1.77
C SER A 5 -1.86 -12.84 -2.55
N ALA A 6 -2.69 -13.89 -2.70
CA ALA A 6 -3.99 -13.73 -3.35
C ALA A 6 -4.87 -12.69 -2.64
N GLU A 7 -4.80 -12.63 -1.30
CA GLU A 7 -5.54 -11.69 -0.47
C GLU A 7 -5.05 -10.25 -0.67
N GLU A 8 -3.73 -10.03 -0.62
CA GLU A 8 -3.13 -8.71 -0.89
C GLU A 8 -3.49 -8.24 -2.31
N ASN A 9 -3.47 -9.15 -3.28
CA ASN A 9 -3.80 -8.84 -4.66
C ASN A 9 -5.28 -8.45 -4.85
N ILE A 10 -6.19 -9.06 -4.08
CA ILE A 10 -7.62 -8.69 -4.05
C ILE A 10 -7.80 -7.32 -3.40
N LEU A 11 -7.16 -7.07 -2.25
CA LEU A 11 -7.24 -5.80 -1.54
C LEU A 11 -6.71 -4.64 -2.40
N VAL A 12 -5.54 -4.80 -3.01
CA VAL A 12 -4.97 -3.80 -3.92
C VAL A 12 -5.89 -3.54 -5.11
N ALA A 13 -6.50 -4.60 -5.67
CA ALA A 13 -7.46 -4.43 -6.76
C ALA A 13 -8.69 -3.60 -6.35
N GLN A 14 -9.18 -3.79 -5.13
CA GLN A 14 -10.31 -3.02 -4.58
C GLN A 14 -9.94 -1.56 -4.34
N LEU A 15 -8.74 -1.27 -3.82
CA LEU A 15 -8.24 0.09 -3.64
C LEU A 15 -8.16 0.86 -4.95
N ILE A 16 -7.52 0.26 -5.97
CA ILE A 16 -7.42 0.85 -7.30
C ILE A 16 -8.83 1.08 -7.87
N ALA A 17 -9.73 0.10 -7.76
CA ALA A 17 -11.10 0.24 -8.26
C ALA A 17 -11.91 1.33 -7.53
N GLY A 18 -11.63 1.59 -6.24
CA GLY A 18 -12.30 2.62 -5.45
C GLY A 18 -11.88 4.05 -5.79
N VAL A 19 -10.61 4.25 -6.18
CA VAL A 19 -10.08 5.57 -6.56
C VAL A 19 -10.27 5.88 -8.03
N THR A 20 -10.10 4.88 -8.89
CA THR A 20 -10.07 5.12 -10.33
C THR A 20 -11.49 5.33 -10.85
N PHE A 21 -11.83 6.57 -11.20
CA PHE A 21 -13.05 6.86 -11.94
C PHE A 21 -12.99 6.12 -13.29
N LYS A 22 -14.05 5.40 -13.68
CA LYS A 22 -14.14 4.79 -15.02
C LYS A 22 -13.98 5.90 -16.05
N ASN A 23 -12.80 6.04 -16.64
CA ASN A 23 -12.58 6.97 -17.72
C ASN A 23 -13.40 6.51 -18.93
N LYS A 24 -13.97 7.48 -19.66
CA LYS A 24 -14.92 7.27 -20.76
C LYS A 24 -14.38 6.42 -21.93
N PHE A 25 -13.08 6.06 -21.88
CA PHE A 25 -12.34 5.30 -22.87
C PHE A 25 -12.04 3.84 -22.46
N GLY A 26 -12.51 3.37 -21.30
CA GLY A 26 -12.34 1.97 -20.89
C GLY A 26 -10.89 1.53 -20.62
N ARG A 27 -9.93 2.47 -20.58
CA ARG A 27 -8.55 2.20 -20.19
C ARG A 27 -8.44 2.28 -18.67
N LYS A 28 -8.53 1.13 -17.98
CA LYS A 28 -8.14 1.08 -16.56
C LYS A 28 -6.73 1.65 -16.43
N LYS A 29 -6.56 2.72 -15.65
CA LYS A 29 -5.25 3.10 -15.14
C LYS A 29 -5.07 2.21 -13.90
N ASP A 30 -4.09 1.32 -13.92
CA ASP A 30 -3.84 0.37 -12.83
C ASP A 30 -2.94 0.97 -11.73
N SER A 31 -2.91 2.31 -11.65
CA SER A 31 -2.14 3.07 -10.66
C SER A 31 -2.93 4.26 -10.13
N ILE A 32 -2.63 4.64 -8.89
CA ILE A 32 -3.19 5.82 -8.21
C ILE A 32 -2.08 6.81 -7.89
N SER A 33 -2.40 8.09 -7.67
CA SER A 33 -1.39 9.05 -7.23
C SER A 33 -1.03 8.86 -5.76
N THR A 34 0.16 9.27 -5.34
CA THR A 34 0.57 9.27 -3.93
C THR A 34 -0.38 10.12 -3.07
N GLU A 35 -0.91 11.22 -3.61
CA GLU A 35 -1.89 12.09 -2.95
C GLU A 35 -3.24 11.37 -2.73
N ASP A 36 -3.74 10.67 -3.74
CA ASP A 36 -4.96 9.86 -3.61
C ASP A 36 -4.75 8.73 -2.60
N ALA A 37 -3.57 8.11 -2.61
CA ALA A 37 -3.22 7.06 -1.65
C ALA A 37 -3.17 7.61 -0.22
N LEU A 38 -2.57 8.78 0.02
CA LEU A 38 -2.59 9.43 1.32
C LEU A 38 -4.02 9.61 1.81
N ASN A 39 -4.92 10.16 0.97
CA ASN A 39 -6.33 10.33 1.30
C ASN A 39 -7.04 9.00 1.62
N LEU A 40 -6.74 7.92 0.89
CA LEU A 40 -7.27 6.59 1.18
C LEU A 40 -6.82 6.08 2.56
N PHE A 41 -5.54 6.29 2.90
CA PHE A 41 -4.92 5.72 4.09
C PHE A 41 -4.95 6.65 5.31
N GLN A 42 -5.56 7.84 5.24
CA GLN A 42 -5.79 8.68 6.43
C GLN A 42 -6.54 7.93 7.55
N GLY A 43 -7.42 6.99 7.18
CA GLY A 43 -8.14 6.13 8.12
C GLY A 43 -7.28 5.02 8.78
N ALA A 44 -6.03 4.84 8.37
CA ALA A 44 -5.15 3.78 8.87
C ALA A 44 -4.66 4.01 10.32
N LYS A 45 -4.99 5.14 10.93
CA LYS A 45 -4.59 5.51 12.31
C LYS A 45 -3.07 5.53 12.50
N LEU A 46 -2.34 5.96 11.48
CA LEU A 46 -0.91 6.20 11.52
C LEU A 46 -0.62 7.69 11.35
N PRO A 47 0.47 8.22 11.92
CA PRO A 47 0.91 9.59 11.64
C PRO A 47 1.20 9.79 10.15
N ASP A 48 0.88 10.97 9.62
CA ASP A 48 1.12 11.33 8.22
C ASP A 48 2.60 11.16 7.83
N GLU A 49 3.53 11.48 8.74
CA GLU A 49 4.97 11.28 8.53
C GLU A 49 5.32 9.80 8.30
N VAL A 50 4.67 8.88 9.01
CA VAL A 50 4.87 7.44 8.84
C VAL A 50 4.29 6.98 7.50
N LEU A 51 3.11 7.49 7.12
CA LEU A 51 2.50 7.19 5.82
C LEU A 51 3.37 7.68 4.67
N LEU A 52 3.85 8.92 4.72
CA LEU A 52 4.77 9.49 3.73
C LEU A 52 6.07 8.67 3.62
N TYR A 53 6.62 8.23 4.75
CA TYR A 53 7.80 7.38 4.74
C TYR A 53 7.51 6.01 4.10
N ILE A 54 6.36 5.39 4.38
CA ILE A 54 5.93 4.15 3.73
C ILE A 54 5.81 4.34 2.20
N PHE A 55 5.22 5.44 1.75
CA PHE A 55 5.10 5.75 0.32
C PHE A 55 6.46 5.95 -0.34
N SER A 56 7.40 6.62 0.32
CA SER A 56 8.78 6.76 -0.19
C SER A 56 9.52 5.42 -0.35
N ILE A 57 9.13 4.40 0.41
CA ILE A 57 9.65 3.04 0.28
C ILE A 57 8.95 2.29 -0.87
N ALA A 58 7.69 2.61 -1.15
CA ALA A 58 6.95 2.00 -2.24
C ALA A 58 7.34 2.59 -3.60
N ASP A 59 7.25 3.92 -3.75
CA ASP A 59 7.54 4.68 -4.97
C ASP A 59 9.05 4.91 -5.15
N LYS A 60 9.78 3.84 -5.50
CA LYS A 60 11.25 3.88 -5.64
C LYS A 60 11.76 4.84 -6.70
N GLU A 61 10.97 5.04 -7.74
CA GLU A 61 11.34 5.88 -8.88
C GLU A 61 10.86 7.33 -8.68
N GLU A 62 10.24 7.63 -7.52
CA GLU A 62 9.64 8.93 -7.19
C GLU A 62 8.75 9.47 -8.32
N GLU A 63 8.01 8.58 -9.00
CA GLU A 63 7.14 8.94 -10.12
C GLU A 63 5.87 9.67 -9.65
N GLY A 64 5.55 9.58 -8.35
CA GLY A 64 4.35 10.13 -7.75
C GLY A 64 3.09 9.29 -8.02
N TYR A 65 3.25 8.08 -8.55
CA TYR A 65 2.19 7.12 -8.81
C TYR A 65 2.55 5.76 -8.23
N LEU A 66 1.55 5.09 -7.66
CA LEU A 66 1.69 3.78 -7.06
C LEU A 66 0.93 2.77 -7.91
N ASP A 67 1.66 1.80 -8.47
CA ASP A 67 1.07 0.70 -9.21
C ASP A 67 0.60 -0.44 -8.28
N ARG A 68 0.21 -1.56 -8.86
CA ARG A 68 -0.24 -2.73 -8.08
C ARG A 68 0.84 -3.28 -7.15
N GLU A 69 2.09 -3.33 -7.57
CA GLU A 69 3.20 -3.79 -6.73
C GLU A 69 3.48 -2.79 -5.61
N ASP A 70 3.52 -1.49 -5.92
CA ASP A 70 3.81 -0.43 -4.96
C ASP A 70 2.73 -0.37 -3.87
N LEU A 71 1.46 -0.46 -4.27
CA LEU A 71 0.34 -0.53 -3.32
C LEU A 71 0.41 -1.77 -2.44
N GLY A 72 0.90 -2.88 -2.97
CA GLY A 72 1.17 -4.08 -2.19
C GLY A 72 2.24 -3.84 -1.10
N VAL A 73 3.29 -3.09 -1.43
CA VAL A 73 4.31 -2.66 -0.45
C VAL A 73 3.68 -1.76 0.62
N VAL A 74 2.89 -0.75 0.21
CA VAL A 74 2.20 0.17 1.13
C VAL A 74 1.33 -0.57 2.12
N VAL A 75 0.38 -1.38 1.63
CA VAL A 75 -0.57 -2.12 2.49
C VAL A 75 0.17 -3.01 3.49
N ARG A 76 1.24 -3.67 3.04
CA ARG A 76 2.06 -4.54 3.88
C ARG A 76 2.77 -3.74 4.98
N LEU A 77 3.43 -2.62 4.64
CA LEU A 77 4.14 -1.80 5.61
C LEU A 77 3.21 -1.07 6.59
N ILE A 78 2.02 -0.67 6.14
CA ILE A 78 0.98 -0.13 7.02
C ILE A 78 0.58 -1.17 8.07
N GLY A 79 0.38 -2.43 7.66
CA GLY A 79 0.08 -3.52 8.59
C GLY A 79 1.13 -3.68 9.68
N TRP A 80 2.42 -3.64 9.31
CA TRP A 80 3.53 -3.68 10.27
C TRP A 80 3.55 -2.44 11.19
N ALA A 81 3.35 -1.24 10.63
CA ALA A 81 3.33 -0.01 11.42
C ALA A 81 2.17 0.02 12.43
N GLN A 82 1.00 -0.52 12.07
CA GLN A 82 -0.17 -0.59 12.96
C GLN A 82 0.04 -1.49 14.18
N ILE A 83 0.93 -2.49 14.09
CA ILE A 83 1.31 -3.35 15.23
C ILE A 83 2.53 -2.81 15.99
N GLY A 84 2.96 -1.57 15.69
CA GLY A 84 4.07 -0.91 16.36
C GLY A 84 5.46 -1.33 15.86
N VAL A 85 5.55 -2.05 14.74
CA VAL A 85 6.84 -2.38 14.13
C VAL A 85 7.36 -1.16 13.35
N GLN A 86 8.63 -0.82 13.57
CA GLN A 86 9.28 0.27 12.84
C GLN A 86 9.34 -0.07 11.34
N VAL A 87 8.82 0.86 10.53
CA VAL A 87 8.82 0.77 9.07
C VAL A 87 10.25 0.67 8.56
N SER A 88 10.52 -0.32 7.71
CA SER A 88 11.81 -0.49 7.06
C SER A 88 11.70 -1.44 5.87
N TRP A 89 12.70 -1.42 5.00
CA TRP A 89 12.84 -2.34 3.86
C TRP A 89 12.84 -3.82 4.25
N ALA A 90 13.21 -4.16 5.49
CA ALA A 90 13.25 -5.55 5.97
C ALA A 90 11.87 -6.24 5.94
N TRP A 91 10.79 -5.45 5.96
CA TRP A 91 9.41 -5.94 6.01
C TRP A 91 8.74 -6.03 4.64
N VAL A 92 9.33 -5.44 3.59
CA VAL A 92 8.76 -5.42 2.23
C VAL A 92 8.56 -6.83 1.68
N HIS A 93 9.50 -7.73 1.95
CA HIS A 93 9.42 -9.13 1.50
C HIS A 93 8.78 -10.08 2.52
N ARG A 94 8.44 -9.61 3.73
CA ARG A 94 7.70 -10.40 4.71
C ARG A 94 6.22 -10.08 4.64
N CYS A 95 5.47 -10.98 4.03
CA CYS A 95 4.02 -10.99 4.18
C CYS A 95 3.69 -11.09 5.68
N MET A 96 2.71 -10.31 6.13
CA MET A 96 2.22 -10.42 7.49
C MET A 96 1.45 -11.74 7.61
N CYS A 97 2.17 -12.82 7.91
CA CYS A 97 1.52 -14.00 8.45
C CYS A 97 1.06 -13.59 9.84
N LEU A 98 -0.25 -13.51 10.05
CA LEU A 98 -0.89 -13.29 11.34
C LEU A 98 -0.50 -14.44 12.29
N CYS A 99 0.73 -14.40 12.81
CA CYS A 99 1.04 -15.06 14.06
C CYS A 99 0.61 -14.09 15.16
N VAL A 100 -0.65 -14.21 15.54
CA VAL A 100 -1.11 -13.96 16.90
C VAL A 100 -0.03 -14.44 17.88
N HIS A 101 0.80 -13.54 18.41
CA HIS A 101 1.58 -13.82 19.61
C HIS A 101 0.90 -13.08 20.76
N GLU A 102 0.24 -13.92 21.56
CA GLU A 102 0.06 -13.83 23.02
C GLU A 102 -0.47 -12.52 23.60
N ALA A 103 -1.72 -12.60 24.05
CA ALA A 103 -2.18 -11.97 25.28
C ALA A 103 -2.71 -13.07 26.21
#